data_AF-A0A9D4ZT95-F1
#
_entry.id   AF-A0A9D4ZT95-F1
#
_cell.length_a   1.000
_cell.length_b   1.000
_cell.length_c   1.000
_cell.angle_alpha   90.00
_cell.angle_beta   90.00
_cell.angle_gamma   90.00
#
_symmetry.space_group_name_H-M   'P 1'
#
loop_
_entity.id
_entity.type
_entity.pdbx_description
1 polymer ?
#
loop_
_entity_poly.entity_id
_entity_poly.type
_entity_poly.pdbx_seq_one_letter_code
_entity_poly.pdbx_strand_id
1 'polypeptide(L)'
;MRLQSHLNMIPLTSSVTNHLSLGGEVFWNGQHRKSGVGYAARYNTDKMVATGQIASTGMALLSYVQKVSDKVSLATDLMCNFNSMSRDVTASFGYDYILRQCRLRGKVDSNGVCAAFLEERLNMGLNFILSAELDHKKKDYKFGYGLTVRRIK
;
A
#
# COMPACT_ATOMS: atom_id res chain seq x y z
N MET A 1 23.36 -19.07 20.88
CA MET A 1 21.95 -18.67 21.14
C MET A 1 21.97 -17.19 21.52
N ARG A 2 21.36 -16.20 20.87
CA ARG A 2 20.34 -16.11 19.81
C ARG A 2 20.54 -14.73 19.17
N LEU A 3 20.72 -14.69 17.85
CA LEU A 3 20.89 -13.47 17.05
C LEU A 3 19.63 -12.59 17.10
N GLN A 4 19.76 -11.31 17.44
CA GLN A 4 18.83 -10.26 17.04
C GLN A 4 19.62 -9.09 16.45
N SER A 5 19.68 -9.06 15.12
CA SER A 5 20.13 -7.93 14.33
C SER A 5 19.11 -6.78 14.46
N HIS A 6 19.42 -5.82 15.33
CA HIS A 6 18.65 -4.59 15.50
C HIS A 6 18.71 -3.75 14.22
N LEU A 7 17.59 -3.70 13.50
CA LEU A 7 17.35 -2.80 12.39
C LEU A 7 16.88 -1.46 12.97
N ASN A 8 17.80 -0.52 13.20
CA ASN A 8 17.46 0.81 13.73
C ASN A 8 16.92 1.70 12.59
N MET A 9 15.60 1.69 12.42
CA MET A 9 14.88 2.61 11.54
C MET A 9 14.49 3.85 12.36
N ILE A 10 15.10 5.01 12.07
CA ILE A 10 14.76 6.29 12.73
C ILE A 10 14.06 7.17 11.68
N PRO A 11 12.72 7.19 11.63
CA PRO A 11 12.00 8.11 10.76
C PRO A 11 12.05 9.53 11.36
N LEU A 12 12.75 10.44 10.69
CA LEU A 12 12.76 11.87 11.05
C LEU A 12 11.71 12.58 10.21
N THR A 13 10.44 12.53 10.64
CA THR A 13 9.36 13.27 9.98
C THR A 13 9.18 14.64 10.63
N SER A 14 9.50 15.70 9.90
CA SER A 14 9.24 17.08 10.29
C SER A 14 8.07 17.61 9.47
N SER A 15 6.98 17.99 10.13
CA SER A 15 5.88 18.70 9.47
C SER A 15 6.31 20.14 9.25
N VAL A 16 6.63 20.50 8.01
CA VAL A 16 7.15 21.84 7.67
C VAL A 16 5.98 22.83 7.42
N THR A 17 4.79 22.32 7.06
CA THR A 17 3.52 23.07 6.94
C THR A 17 2.35 22.21 7.41
N ASN A 18 1.19 22.79 7.76
CA ASN A 18 -0.05 22.07 8.12
C ASN A 18 -0.51 21.00 7.09
N HIS A 19 -0.02 21.09 5.85
CA HIS A 19 -0.36 20.21 4.74
C HIS A 19 0.84 19.44 4.18
N LEU A 20 2.07 19.68 4.65
CA LEU A 20 3.28 19.10 4.07
C LEU A 20 4.21 18.55 5.15
N SER A 21 4.43 17.24 5.09
CA SER A 21 5.35 16.49 5.94
C SER A 21 6.49 15.96 5.10
N LEU A 22 7.72 16.25 5.49
CA LEU A 22 8.91 15.68 4.87
C LEU A 22 9.57 14.76 5.88
N GLY A 23 10.01 13.60 5.42
CA GLY A 23 10.65 12.57 6.21
C GLY A 23 11.89 12.04 5.52
N GLY A 24 12.93 11.72 6.30
CA GLY A 24 14.06 10.93 5.82
C GLY A 24 14.08 9.58 6.54
N GLU A 25 14.34 8.51 5.82
CA GLU A 25 14.56 7.17 6.38
C GLU A 25 15.95 6.68 6.00
N VAL A 26 16.76 6.28 6.96
CA VAL A 26 18.07 5.66 6.69
C VAL A 26 17.96 4.17 7.01
N PHE A 27 18.15 3.34 5.99
CA PHE A 27 18.14 1.89 6.14
C PHE A 27 19.58 1.36 6.04
N TRP A 28 20.01 0.69 7.12
CA TRP A 28 21.29 0.00 7.18
C TRP A 28 21.06 -1.49 7.35
N ASN A 29 21.24 -2.27 6.28
CA ASN A 29 21.10 -3.73 6.33
C ASN A 29 22.48 -4.40 6.22
N GLY A 30 23.01 -4.88 7.35
CA GLY A 30 24.39 -5.36 7.47
C GLY A 30 24.73 -6.63 6.68
N GLN A 31 23.73 -7.43 6.26
CA GLN A 31 23.94 -8.69 5.54
C GLN A 31 24.23 -8.51 4.04
N HIS A 32 23.83 -7.40 3.42
CA HIS A 32 24.01 -7.17 1.97
C HIS A 32 25.01 -6.07 1.62
N ARG A 33 25.66 -5.45 2.63
CA ARG A 33 26.59 -4.31 2.46
C ARG A 33 26.01 -3.21 1.54
N LYS A 34 24.67 -3.02 1.59
CA LYS A 34 23.94 -1.98 0.87
C LYS A 34 23.36 -1.03 1.91
N SER A 35 23.93 0.16 1.98
CA SER A 35 23.40 1.30 2.75
C SER A 35 22.47 2.09 1.84
N GLY A 36 21.25 2.36 2.29
CA GLY A 36 20.25 3.08 1.51
C GLY A 36 19.70 4.25 2.30
N VAL A 37 19.70 5.43 1.70
CA VAL A 37 19.01 6.61 2.25
C VAL A 37 17.73 6.81 1.46
N GLY A 38 16.60 6.89 2.14
CA GLY A 38 15.29 7.20 1.61
C GLY A 38 14.86 8.61 1.99
N TYR A 39 14.30 9.32 1.02
CA TYR A 39 13.59 10.57 1.24
C TYR A 39 12.11 10.30 1.02
N ALA A 40 11.27 10.73 1.94
CA ALA A 40 9.82 10.66 1.86
C ALA A 40 9.25 12.06 1.95
N ALA A 41 8.28 12.35 1.10
CA ALA A 41 7.50 13.55 1.10
C ALA A 41 6.03 13.15 1.13
N ARG A 42 5.26 13.81 1.98
CA ARG A 42 3.82 13.62 2.10
C ARG A 42 3.15 14.99 2.05
N TYR A 43 2.21 15.10 1.14
CA TYR A 43 1.35 16.26 0.97
C TYR A 43 -0.10 15.84 1.24
N ASN A 44 -0.74 16.52 2.19
CA ASN A 44 -2.06 16.18 2.70
C ASN A 44 -2.98 17.40 2.59
N THR A 45 -3.93 17.34 1.68
CA THR A 45 -5.01 18.32 1.51
C THR A 45 -6.32 17.70 2.01
N ASP A 46 -7.35 18.50 2.31
CA ASP A 46 -8.65 18.01 2.81
C ASP A 46 -9.31 16.90 1.96
N LYS A 47 -9.05 16.86 0.65
CA LYS A 47 -9.65 15.90 -0.29
C LYS A 47 -8.67 14.92 -0.93
N MET A 48 -7.36 15.15 -0.82
CA MET A 48 -6.35 14.35 -1.50
C MET A 48 -5.06 14.25 -0.70
N VAL A 49 -4.40 13.10 -0.79
CA VAL A 49 -3.11 12.84 -0.17
C VAL A 49 -2.16 12.36 -1.25
N ALA A 50 -1.09 13.10 -1.49
CA ALA A 50 0.00 12.67 -2.35
C ALA A 50 1.19 12.32 -1.46
N THR A 51 1.83 11.19 -1.71
CA THR A 51 3.09 10.82 -1.07
C THR A 51 4.10 10.44 -2.14
N GLY A 52 5.32 10.91 -2.00
CA GLY A 52 6.43 10.51 -2.84
C GLY A 52 7.58 10.04 -1.97
N GLN A 53 8.17 8.91 -2.31
CA GLN A 53 9.32 8.36 -1.61
C GLN A 53 10.37 7.99 -2.64
N ILE A 54 11.62 8.29 -2.35
CA ILE A 54 12.75 7.98 -3.22
C ILE A 54 13.81 7.36 -2.33
N ALA A 55 14.10 6.09 -2.56
CA ALA A 55 15.20 5.39 -1.94
C ALA A 55 16.41 5.38 -2.86
N SER A 56 17.58 5.73 -2.29
CA SER A 56 18.89 5.73 -2.96
C SER A 56 19.31 4.33 -3.43
N THR A 57 18.59 3.29 -3.03
CA THR A 57 18.68 1.94 -3.57
C THR A 57 18.10 1.78 -4.99
N GLY A 58 17.63 2.87 -5.61
CA GLY A 58 17.06 2.86 -6.96
C GLY A 58 15.56 2.57 -6.97
N MET A 59 14.82 2.93 -5.92
CA MET A 59 13.37 2.78 -5.89
C MET A 59 12.73 4.15 -5.72
N ALA A 60 11.71 4.45 -6.50
CA ALA A 60 10.85 5.61 -6.32
C ALA A 60 9.40 5.15 -6.22
N LEU A 61 8.69 5.56 -5.19
CA LEU A 61 7.28 5.26 -4.96
C LEU A 61 6.52 6.57 -4.91
N LEU A 62 5.52 6.70 -5.77
CA LEU A 62 4.59 7.82 -5.78
C LEU A 62 3.20 7.25 -5.53
N SER A 63 2.52 7.69 -4.48
CA SER A 63 1.15 7.30 -4.18
C SER A 63 0.27 8.54 -4.13
N TYR A 64 -0.91 8.46 -4.73
CA TYR A 64 -1.88 9.52 -4.79
C TYR A 64 -3.24 8.97 -4.44
N VAL A 65 -3.78 9.40 -3.30
CA VAL A 65 -5.07 8.97 -2.80
C VAL A 65 -6.02 10.16 -2.84
N GLN A 66 -7.07 10.07 -3.64
CA GLN A 66 -8.12 11.08 -3.71
C GLN A 66 -9.40 10.54 -3.09
N LYS A 67 -9.89 11.23 -2.07
CA LYS A 67 -11.21 10.97 -1.49
C LYS A 67 -12.25 11.71 -2.31
N VAL A 68 -13.05 10.97 -3.08
CA VAL A 68 -14.11 11.54 -3.92
C VAL A 68 -15.40 11.72 -3.09
N SER A 69 -15.64 10.86 -2.10
CA SER A 69 -16.78 10.93 -1.18
C SER A 69 -16.45 10.23 0.14
N ASP A 70 -17.27 10.38 1.18
CA ASP A 70 -17.14 9.62 2.45
C ASP A 70 -17.14 8.10 2.24
N LYS A 71 -17.71 7.65 1.12
CA LYS A 71 -17.84 6.24 0.76
C LYS A 71 -16.85 5.80 -0.32
N VAL A 72 -16.19 6.72 -1.02
CA VAL A 72 -15.38 6.39 -2.22
C VAL A 72 -14.02 7.03 -2.14
N SER A 73 -12.99 6.20 -2.10
CA SER A 73 -11.60 6.62 -2.20
C SER A 73 -10.96 5.98 -3.43
N LEU A 74 -10.30 6.80 -4.24
CA LEU A 74 -9.47 6.35 -5.34
C LEU A 74 -8.02 6.44 -4.90
N ALA A 75 -7.23 5.44 -5.25
CA ALA A 75 -5.80 5.38 -4.96
C ALA A 75 -5.07 5.03 -6.25
N THR A 76 -4.04 5.80 -6.56
CA THR A 76 -3.13 5.53 -7.66
C THR A 76 -1.74 5.42 -7.07
N ASP A 77 -1.11 4.27 -7.23
CA ASP A 77 0.26 4.02 -6.79
C ASP A 77 1.15 3.83 -8.01
N LEU A 78 2.36 4.33 -7.95
CA LEU A 78 3.34 4.23 -9.02
C LEU A 78 4.69 3.94 -8.40
N MET A 79 5.16 2.72 -8.61
CA MET A 79 6.44 2.22 -8.12
C MET A 79 7.40 2.07 -9.29
N CYS A 80 8.44 2.88 -9.30
CA CYS A 80 9.54 2.83 -10.25
C CYS A 80 10.76 2.20 -9.59
N ASN A 81 11.20 1.06 -10.10
CA ASN A 81 12.49 0.49 -9.77
C ASN A 81 13.47 0.84 -10.89
N PHE A 82 14.46 1.66 -10.56
CA PHE A 82 15.61 2.00 -11.38
C PHE A 82 16.82 1.21 -10.86
N ASN A 83 16.83 -0.09 -11.12
CA ASN A 83 18.03 -0.88 -10.91
C ASN A 83 18.90 -0.83 -12.19
N SER A 84 20.23 -0.79 -12.06
CA SER A 84 21.15 -0.68 -13.21
C SER A 84 21.02 -1.81 -14.24
N MET A 85 20.34 -2.92 -13.89
CA MET A 85 20.07 -4.04 -14.79
C MET A 85 18.61 -4.18 -15.23
N SER A 86 17.65 -3.50 -14.59
CA SER A 86 16.23 -3.63 -14.92
C SER A 86 15.46 -2.38 -14.51
N ARG A 87 14.74 -1.79 -15.47
CA ARG A 87 13.85 -0.64 -15.26
C ARG A 87 12.43 -1.14 -15.20
N ASP A 88 11.97 -1.49 -14.01
CA ASP A 88 10.62 -1.99 -13.79
C ASP A 88 9.74 -0.85 -13.27
N VAL A 89 8.79 -0.41 -14.08
CA VAL A 89 7.79 0.58 -13.69
C VAL A 89 6.47 -0.12 -13.50
N THR A 90 5.94 -0.02 -12.30
CA THR A 90 4.69 -0.65 -11.87
C THR A 90 3.72 0.44 -11.48
N ALA A 91 2.71 0.68 -12.31
CA ALA A 91 1.58 1.54 -11.94
C ALA A 91 0.44 0.66 -11.43
N SER A 92 -0.05 0.93 -10.21
CA SER A 92 -1.27 0.36 -9.68
C SER A 92 -2.37 1.42 -9.61
N PHE A 93 -3.57 1.05 -9.98
CA PHE A 93 -4.77 1.83 -9.75
C PHE A 93 -5.71 1.04 -8.85
N GLY A 94 -6.27 1.68 -7.84
CA GLY A 94 -7.17 1.07 -6.88
C GLY A 94 -8.34 1.97 -6.53
N TYR A 95 -9.44 1.32 -6.14
CA TYR A 95 -10.62 1.97 -5.62
C TYR A 95 -11.05 1.27 -4.33
N ASP A 96 -11.50 2.04 -3.35
CA ASP A 96 -12.05 1.58 -2.09
C ASP A 96 -13.44 2.20 -1.93
N TYR A 97 -14.45 1.33 -1.90
CA TYR A 97 -15.86 1.66 -1.75
C TYR A 97 -16.36 1.14 -0.40
N ILE A 98 -16.53 2.04 0.56
CA ILE A 98 -16.90 1.76 1.94
C ILE A 98 -18.35 2.17 2.14
N LEU A 99 -19.25 1.19 2.24
CA LEU A 99 -20.59 1.38 2.77
C LEU A 99 -20.65 0.94 4.25
N ARG A 100 -21.77 1.23 4.91
CA ARG A 100 -22.01 0.81 6.29
C ARG A 100 -21.97 -0.71 6.47
N GLN A 101 -22.44 -1.47 5.47
CA GLN A 101 -22.58 -2.94 5.54
C GLN A 101 -21.61 -3.68 4.62
N CYS A 102 -21.08 -3.05 3.57
CA CYS A 102 -20.14 -3.71 2.64
C CYS A 102 -18.94 -2.79 2.38
N ARG A 103 -17.75 -3.37 2.21
CA ARG A 103 -16.54 -2.68 1.77
C ARG A 103 -15.98 -3.43 0.56
N LEU A 104 -16.01 -2.80 -0.60
CA LEU A 104 -15.47 -3.35 -1.84
C LEU A 104 -14.19 -2.59 -2.18
N ARG A 105 -13.10 -3.32 -2.40
CA ARG A 105 -11.80 -2.80 -2.80
C ARG A 105 -11.38 -3.49 -4.07
N GLY A 106 -10.97 -2.71 -5.06
CA GLY A 106 -10.33 -3.22 -6.26
C GLY A 106 -8.95 -2.60 -6.40
N LYS A 107 -8.01 -3.38 -6.93
CA LYS A 107 -6.68 -2.95 -7.31
C LYS A 107 -6.33 -3.61 -8.65
N VAL A 108 -5.78 -2.84 -9.57
CA VAL A 108 -5.29 -3.29 -10.86
C VAL A 108 -3.87 -2.78 -11.00
N ASP A 109 -2.95 -3.68 -11.32
CA ASP A 109 -1.54 -3.39 -11.47
C ASP A 109 -1.08 -3.55 -12.92
N SER A 110 -0.15 -2.69 -13.35
CA SER A 110 0.40 -2.69 -14.71
C SER A 110 1.17 -3.97 -15.06
N ASN A 111 1.54 -4.79 -14.07
CA ASN A 111 2.14 -6.10 -14.31
C ASN A 111 1.12 -7.19 -14.69
N GLY A 112 -0.17 -6.83 -14.82
CA GLY A 112 -1.24 -7.77 -15.14
C GLY A 112 -1.81 -8.50 -13.92
N VAL A 113 -1.62 -7.93 -12.73
CA VAL A 113 -2.18 -8.46 -11.48
C VAL A 113 -3.41 -7.64 -11.11
N CYS A 114 -4.58 -8.28 -11.05
CA CYS A 114 -5.81 -7.65 -10.58
C CYS A 114 -6.21 -8.29 -9.25
N ALA A 115 -6.45 -7.49 -8.23
CA ALA A 115 -6.96 -7.95 -6.95
C ALA A 115 -8.31 -7.29 -6.65
N ALA A 116 -9.26 -8.08 -6.18
CA ALA A 116 -10.55 -7.62 -5.70
C ALA A 116 -10.78 -8.18 -4.29
N PHE A 117 -11.26 -7.35 -3.39
CA PHE A 117 -11.54 -7.71 -2.01
C PHE A 117 -12.91 -7.15 -1.62
N LEU A 118 -13.82 -8.02 -1.18
CA LEU A 118 -15.16 -7.66 -0.75
C LEU A 118 -15.35 -8.14 0.69
N GLU A 119 -15.57 -7.22 1.62
CA GLU A 119 -15.95 -7.49 3.00
C GLU A 119 -17.42 -7.10 3.19
N GLU A 120 -18.26 -8.04 3.61
CA GLU A 120 -19.66 -7.82 3.91
C GLU A 120 -19.95 -8.15 5.38
N ARG A 121 -20.43 -7.14 6.11
CA ARG A 121 -20.83 -7.22 7.50
C ARG A 121 -22.33 -7.41 7.58
N LEU A 122 -22.75 -8.63 7.91
CA LEU A 122 -24.14 -8.91 8.21
C LEU A 122 -24.44 -8.57 9.67
N ASN A 123 -25.65 -8.02 9.91
CA ASN A 123 -26.12 -7.61 11.24
C ASN A 123 -26.20 -8.77 12.26
N MET A 124 -26.08 -10.03 11.82
CA MET A 124 -26.12 -11.23 12.68
C MET A 124 -24.77 -11.57 13.33
N GLY A 125 -23.81 -10.63 13.36
CA GLY A 125 -22.46 -10.88 13.91
C GLY A 125 -21.54 -11.69 12.99
N LEU A 126 -21.92 -11.84 11.71
CA LEU A 126 -21.16 -12.53 10.68
C LEU A 126 -20.43 -11.52 9.80
N ASN A 127 -19.14 -11.73 9.57
CA ASN A 127 -18.36 -10.98 8.59
C ASN A 127 -17.91 -11.93 7.49
N PHE A 128 -18.42 -11.71 6.29
CA PHE A 128 -18.03 -12.46 5.11
C PHE A 128 -16.96 -11.68 4.36
N ILE A 129 -15.86 -12.34 4.02
CA ILE A 129 -14.78 -11.75 3.23
C ILE A 129 -14.56 -12.61 2.00
N LEU A 130 -14.44 -11.95 0.85
CA LEU A 130 -14.06 -12.54 -0.42
C LEU A 130 -12.84 -11.80 -0.91
N SER A 131 -11.83 -12.55 -1.35
CA SER A 131 -10.61 -12.02 -1.94
C SER A 131 -10.34 -12.80 -3.22
N ALA A 132 -10.14 -12.10 -4.32
CA ALA A 132 -9.74 -12.68 -5.59
C ALA A 132 -8.47 -11.96 -6.06
N GLU A 133 -7.42 -12.71 -6.36
CA GLU A 133 -6.21 -12.21 -7.00
C GLU A 133 -6.03 -12.96 -8.32
N LEU A 134 -5.80 -12.19 -9.38
CA LEU A 134 -5.75 -12.64 -10.75
C LEU A 134 -4.40 -12.21 -11.33
N ASP A 135 -3.47 -13.15 -11.51
CA ASP A 135 -2.18 -12.90 -12.19
C ASP A 135 -2.31 -13.35 -13.64
N HIS A 136 -2.56 -12.39 -14.54
CA HIS A 136 -2.73 -12.67 -15.97
C HIS A 136 -1.43 -13.15 -16.64
N LYS A 137 -0.27 -12.72 -16.12
CA LYS A 137 1.04 -13.05 -16.70
C LYS A 137 1.44 -14.49 -16.41
N LYS A 138 1.14 -14.98 -15.20
CA LYS A 138 1.37 -16.38 -14.80
C LYS A 138 0.18 -17.30 -15.04
N LYS A 139 -0.98 -16.74 -15.43
CA LYS A 139 -2.27 -17.44 -15.53
C LYS A 139 -2.65 -18.13 -14.20
N ASP A 140 -2.26 -17.51 -13.09
CA ASP A 140 -2.53 -18.01 -11.75
C ASP A 140 -3.70 -17.24 -11.15
N TYR A 141 -4.69 -17.97 -10.66
CA TYR A 141 -5.93 -17.40 -10.16
C TYR A 141 -6.16 -17.90 -8.75
N LYS A 142 -6.10 -16.97 -7.79
CA LYS A 142 -6.27 -17.27 -6.37
C LYS A 142 -7.57 -16.67 -5.90
N PHE A 143 -8.47 -17.54 -5.47
CA PHE A 143 -9.71 -17.15 -4.85
C PHE A 143 -9.68 -17.59 -3.40
N GLY A 144 -10.00 -16.66 -2.51
CA GLY A 144 -10.10 -16.87 -1.09
C GLY A 144 -11.44 -16.36 -0.60
N TYR A 145 -12.01 -17.07 0.36
CA TYR A 145 -13.18 -16.61 1.09
C TYR A 145 -12.96 -16.90 2.57
N GLY A 146 -13.57 -16.09 3.42
CA GLY A 146 -13.50 -16.23 4.86
C GLY A 146 -14.83 -15.85 5.47
N LEU A 147 -15.23 -16.59 6.50
CA LEU A 147 -16.40 -16.26 7.28
C LEU A 147 -15.96 -16.17 8.73
N THR A 148 -16.09 -14.98 9.30
CA THR A 148 -15.75 -14.72 10.70
C THR A 148 -17.04 -14.54 11.48
N VAL A 149 -17.23 -15.40 12.48
CA VAL A 149 -18.35 -15.28 13.43
C VAL A 149 -17.85 -14.53 14.65
N ARG A 150 -18.35 -13.31 14.88
CA ARG A 150 -18.20 -12.65 16.18
C ARG A 150 -19.37 -13.02 17.06
N ARG A 151 -19.10 -13.79 18.11
CA ARG A 151 -20.06 -14.02 19.19
C ARG A 151 -20.28 -12.70 19.92
N ILE A 152 -21.47 -12.13 19.78
CA ILE A 152 -21.96 -11.06 20.65
C ILE A 152 -22.28 -11.76 21.98
N LYS A 153 -21.61 -11.36 23.04
CA LYS A 153 -21.81 -11.90 24.39
C LYS A 153 -22.83 -11.04 25.12
#